data_AF-A0A0Q7F889-F1
#
_entry.id   AF-A0A0Q7F889-F1
#
_cell.length_a   1.000
_cell.length_b   1.000
_cell.length_c   1.000
_cell.angle_alpha   90.00
_cell.angle_beta   90.00
_cell.angle_gamma   90.00
#
_symmetry.space_group_name_H-M   'P 1'
#
loop_
_entity.id
_entity.type
_entity.pdbx_description
1 polymer ?
#
loop_
_entity_poly.entity_id
_entity_poly.type
_entity_poly.pdbx_seq_one_letter_code
_entity_poly.pdbx_strand_id
1 'polypeptide(L)'
;MSTKMDEEVKRWTPKRKSALVLEIIQGKTTVAEASCAYDLAPSEVEAWVDDGKRGMENALRANPLDVREQYERQIKELQEAYGEAMLELRVRKKLQSLLREDEK
;
A
#
# COMPACT_ATOMS: atom_id res chain seq x y z
N MET A 1 19.90 -35.07 7.61
CA MET A 1 19.72 -33.84 8.41
C MET A 1 20.07 -32.64 7.54
N SER A 2 19.14 -32.14 6.71
CA SER A 2 19.18 -30.80 6.07
C SER A 2 18.07 -30.74 5.00
N THR A 3 16.82 -30.61 5.42
CA THR A 3 15.72 -30.27 4.50
C THR A 3 15.00 -29.00 4.96
N LYS A 4 15.07 -28.69 6.26
CA LYS A 4 14.47 -27.49 6.85
C LYS A 4 15.21 -26.20 6.47
N MET A 5 16.55 -26.22 6.41
CA MET A 5 17.35 -25.04 6.06
C MET A 5 17.19 -24.65 4.59
N ASP A 6 17.15 -25.62 3.67
CA ASP A 6 16.93 -25.35 2.23
C ASP A 6 15.52 -24.86 1.91
N GLU A 7 14.48 -25.35 2.61
CA GLU A 7 13.11 -24.83 2.50
C GLU A 7 12.96 -23.41 3.04
N GLU A 8 13.63 -23.08 4.15
CA GLU A 8 13.66 -21.71 4.69
C GLU A 8 14.40 -20.73 3.78
N VAL A 9 15.43 -21.19 3.05
CA VAL A 9 16.14 -20.39 2.03
C VAL A 9 15.24 -20.04 0.85
N LYS A 10 14.32 -20.93 0.46
CA LYS A 10 13.38 -20.68 -0.66
C LYS A 10 12.32 -19.62 -0.39
N ARG A 11 11.94 -19.35 0.87
CA ARG A 11 10.86 -18.41 1.19
C ARG A 11 11.37 -17.04 1.61
N TRP A 12 11.37 -16.10 0.67
CA TRP A 12 11.67 -14.69 0.95
C TRP A 12 10.52 -14.01 1.70
N THR A 13 10.61 -13.99 3.04
CA THR A 13 9.72 -13.18 3.87
C THR A 13 10.11 -11.69 3.80
N PRO A 14 9.17 -10.74 4.02
CA PRO A 14 9.48 -9.31 3.99
C PRO A 14 10.66 -8.93 4.91
N LYS A 15 10.73 -9.54 6.11
CA LYS A 15 11.79 -9.30 7.09
C LYS A 15 13.17 -9.75 6.61
N ARG A 16 13.25 -10.93 5.97
CA ARG A 16 14.51 -11.45 5.43
C ARG A 16 14.95 -10.62 4.22
N LYS A 17 14.01 -10.31 3.32
CA LYS A 17 14.23 -9.45 2.15
C LYS A 17 14.80 -8.09 2.55
N SER A 18 14.20 -7.44 3.56
CA SER A 18 14.71 -6.16 4.07
C SER A 18 16.11 -6.28 4.69
N ALA A 19 16.41 -7.37 5.39
CA ALA A 19 17.74 -7.57 5.98
C ALA A 19 18.82 -7.67 4.89
N LEU A 20 18.58 -8.48 3.83
CA LEU A 20 19.49 -8.58 2.70
C LEU A 20 19.69 -7.25 1.99
N VAL A 21 18.59 -6.53 1.70
CA VAL A 21 18.66 -5.21 1.06
C VAL A 21 19.47 -4.21 1.90
N LEU A 22 19.31 -4.23 3.23
CA LEU A 22 20.09 -3.37 4.12
C LEU A 22 21.57 -3.71 4.12
N GLU A 23 21.94 -4.99 4.11
CA GLU A 23 23.34 -5.43 4.02
C GLU A 23 24.00 -4.96 2.72
N ILE A 24 23.25 -4.99 1.60
CA ILE A 24 23.72 -4.49 0.31
C ILE A 24 23.91 -2.96 0.34
N ILE A 25 22.93 -2.22 0.86
CA ILE A 25 23.01 -0.75 0.97
C ILE A 25 24.16 -0.32 1.90
N GLN A 26 24.42 -1.09 2.96
CA GLN A 26 25.53 -0.86 3.89
C GLN A 26 26.90 -1.30 3.33
N GLY A 27 26.93 -1.93 2.14
CA GLY A 27 28.16 -2.42 1.51
C GLY A 27 28.78 -3.65 2.18
N LYS A 28 28.02 -4.37 3.02
CA LYS A 28 28.48 -5.61 3.69
C LYS A 28 28.46 -6.81 2.76
N THR A 29 27.59 -6.78 1.77
CA THR A 29 27.52 -7.75 0.67
C THR A 29 27.21 -7.03 -0.62
N THR A 30 27.58 -7.61 -1.74
CA THR A 30 27.23 -7.10 -3.07
C THR A 30 26.04 -7.84 -3.65
N VAL A 31 25.39 -7.25 -4.66
CA VAL A 31 24.33 -7.92 -5.43
C VAL A 31 24.81 -9.26 -6.00
N ALA A 32 26.05 -9.31 -6.50
CA ALA A 32 26.64 -10.52 -7.08
C ALA A 32 26.86 -11.62 -6.03
N GLU A 33 27.37 -11.25 -4.84
CA GLU A 33 27.54 -12.18 -3.72
C GLU A 33 26.21 -12.70 -3.21
N ALA A 34 25.22 -11.83 -3.03
CA ALA A 34 23.87 -12.20 -2.61
C ALA A 34 23.17 -13.11 -3.63
N SER A 35 23.30 -12.79 -4.92
CA SER A 35 22.79 -13.60 -6.03
C SER A 35 23.39 -14.99 -6.01
N CYS A 36 24.72 -15.11 -5.86
CA CYS A 36 25.40 -16.40 -5.79
C CYS A 36 25.06 -17.18 -4.52
N ALA A 37 24.94 -16.51 -3.37
CA ALA A 37 24.69 -17.15 -2.07
C ALA A 37 23.27 -17.70 -1.92
N TYR A 38 22.29 -17.05 -2.56
CA TYR A 38 20.87 -17.39 -2.42
C TYR A 38 20.22 -17.89 -3.71
N ASP A 39 21.01 -18.14 -4.75
CA ASP A 39 20.55 -18.59 -6.08
C ASP A 39 19.42 -17.70 -6.65
N LEU A 40 19.60 -16.38 -6.49
CA LEU A 40 18.67 -15.37 -6.99
C LEU A 40 19.21 -14.74 -8.26
N ALA A 41 18.33 -14.33 -9.17
CA ALA A 41 18.76 -13.51 -10.30
C ALA A 41 19.31 -12.16 -9.80
N PRO A 42 20.46 -11.68 -10.31
CA PRO A 42 20.99 -10.37 -9.94
C PRO A 42 19.96 -9.25 -10.10
N SER A 43 19.16 -9.29 -11.17
CA SER A 43 18.09 -8.33 -11.45
C SER A 43 16.98 -8.34 -10.40
N GLU A 44 16.69 -9.49 -9.79
CA GLU A 44 15.69 -9.57 -8.71
C GLU A 44 16.21 -8.88 -7.45
N VAL A 45 17.47 -9.12 -7.10
CA VAL A 45 18.13 -8.49 -5.95
C VAL A 45 18.26 -6.98 -6.18
N GLU A 46 18.62 -6.54 -7.38
CA GLU A 46 18.64 -5.11 -7.75
C GLU A 46 17.27 -4.46 -7.61
N ALA A 47 16.22 -5.10 -8.12
CA ALA A 47 14.86 -4.61 -7.99
C ALA A 47 14.44 -4.42 -6.52
N TRP A 48 14.86 -5.34 -5.64
CA TRP A 48 14.58 -5.24 -4.21
C TRP A 48 15.31 -4.08 -3.54
N VAL A 49 16.55 -3.82 -3.95
CA VAL A 49 17.33 -2.69 -3.46
C VAL A 49 16.70 -1.37 -3.92
N ASP A 50 16.26 -1.29 -5.16
CA ASP A 50 15.60 -0.10 -5.70
C ASP A 50 14.22 0.14 -5.06
N ASP A 51 13.43 -0.91 -4.85
CA ASP A 51 12.19 -0.85 -4.07
C ASP A 51 12.44 -0.34 -2.65
N GLY A 52 13.49 -0.84 -1.98
CA GLY A 52 13.88 -0.42 -0.65
C GLY A 52 14.26 1.07 -0.59
N LYS A 53 15.06 1.54 -1.55
CA LYS A 53 15.45 2.95 -1.66
C LYS A 53 14.24 3.87 -1.91
N ARG A 54 13.35 3.50 -2.85
CA ARG A 54 12.12 4.25 -3.12
C ARG A 54 11.18 4.27 -1.91
N GLY A 55 11.03 3.14 -1.22
CA GLY A 55 10.23 3.05 0.00
C GLY A 55 10.76 3.98 1.10
N MET A 56 12.08 4.03 1.26
CA MET A 56 12.74 4.94 2.20
C MET A 56 12.55 6.41 1.81
N GLU A 57 12.75 6.76 0.53
CA GLU A 57 12.50 8.13 0.04
C GLU A 57 11.05 8.56 0.28
N ASN A 58 10.09 7.68 -0.03
CA ASN A 58 8.67 7.95 0.21
C ASN A 58 8.36 8.10 1.70
N ALA A 59 8.95 7.27 2.57
CA ALA A 59 8.77 7.38 4.02
C ALA A 59 9.38 8.67 4.58
N LEU A 60 10.47 9.18 3.99
CA LEU A 60 11.09 10.44 4.37
C LEU A 60 10.36 11.67 3.78
N ARG A 61 9.75 11.53 2.59
CA ARG A 61 8.95 12.57 1.93
C ARG A 61 7.56 12.71 2.55
N ALA A 62 6.90 11.61 2.86
CA ALA A 62 5.57 11.61 3.44
C ALA A 62 5.66 12.05 4.90
N ASN A 63 5.24 13.27 5.21
CA ASN A 63 4.91 13.61 6.59
C ASN A 63 3.69 12.74 6.99
N PRO A 64 3.81 11.82 7.96
CA PRO A 64 2.73 10.90 8.30
C PRO A 64 1.44 11.62 8.73
N LEU A 65 1.55 12.85 9.22
CA LEU A 65 0.41 13.72 9.55
C LEU A 65 -0.33 14.18 8.29
N ASP A 66 0.39 14.49 7.22
CA ASP A 66 -0.16 15.01 5.96
C ASP A 66 -0.93 13.92 5.20
N VAL A 67 -0.40 12.69 5.16
CA VAL A 67 -1.10 11.55 4.55
C VAL A 67 -2.40 11.23 5.29
N ARG A 68 -2.38 11.24 6.63
CA ARG A 68 -3.59 11.01 7.42
C ARG A 68 -4.61 12.13 7.21
N GLU A 69 -4.17 13.38 7.21
CA GLU A 69 -5.05 14.54 6.98
C GLU A 69 -5.67 14.52 5.57
N GLN A 70 -4.92 14.10 4.54
CA GLN A 70 -5.43 13.92 3.19
C GLN A 70 -6.52 12.84 3.14
N TYR A 71 -6.32 11.70 3.79
CA TYR A 71 -7.35 10.67 3.86
C TYR A 71 -8.58 11.12 4.65
N GLU A 72 -8.39 11.81 5.79
CA GLU A 72 -9.49 12.36 6.58
C GLU A 72 -10.28 13.40 5.77
N ARG A 73 -9.61 14.25 4.99
CA ARG A 73 -10.25 15.22 4.10
C ARG A 73 -11.06 14.54 3.00
N GLN A 74 -10.49 13.55 2.32
CA GLN A 74 -11.19 12.76 1.31
C GLN A 74 -12.42 12.05 1.89
N ILE A 75 -12.30 11.43 3.07
CA ILE A 75 -13.42 10.78 3.74
C ILE A 75 -14.53 11.79 4.05
N LYS A 76 -14.17 12.98 4.52
CA LYS A 76 -15.12 14.04 4.86
C LYS A 76 -15.87 14.54 3.63
N GLU A 77 -15.15 14.86 2.55
CA GLU A 77 -15.74 15.28 1.27
C GLU A 77 -16.69 14.22 0.72
N LEU A 78 -16.29 12.94 0.79
CA LEU A 78 -17.13 11.83 0.32
C LEU A 78 -18.40 11.67 1.17
N GLN A 79 -18.29 11.85 2.49
CA GLN A 79 -19.42 11.80 3.42
C GLN A 79 -20.41 12.95 3.20
N GLU A 80 -19.90 14.16 2.96
CA GLU A 80 -20.71 15.34 2.66
C GLU A 80 -21.48 15.14 1.35
N ALA A 81 -20.80 14.76 0.27
CA ALA A 81 -21.45 14.48 -1.02
C ALA A 81 -22.49 13.36 -0.94
N TYR A 82 -22.20 12.29 -0.19
CA TYR A 82 -23.15 11.21 0.04
C TYR A 82 -24.37 11.68 0.85
N GLY A 83 -24.16 12.52 1.87
CA GLY A 83 -25.22 13.12 2.67
C GLY A 83 -26.15 13.99 1.84
N GLU A 84 -25.59 14.86 0.99
CA GLU A 84 -26.34 15.70 0.06
C GLU A 84 -27.18 14.87 -0.92
N ALA A 85 -26.57 13.87 -1.56
CA ALA A 85 -27.27 12.98 -2.48
C ALA A 85 -28.44 12.26 -1.80
N MET A 86 -28.26 11.80 -0.55
CA MET A 86 -29.31 11.15 0.23
C MET A 86 -30.46 12.10 0.59
N LEU A 87 -30.16 13.38 0.86
CA LEU A 87 -31.17 14.41 1.11
C LEU A 87 -31.96 14.72 -0.16
N GLU A 88 -31.30 14.90 -1.30
CA GLU A 88 -31.99 15.09 -2.59
C GLU A 88 -32.93 13.93 -2.90
N LEU A 89 -32.47 12.70 -2.69
CA LEU A 89 -33.25 11.49 -2.95
C LEU A 89 -34.48 11.42 -2.04
N ARG A 90 -34.36 11.84 -0.77
CA ARG A 90 -35.48 11.94 0.17
C ARG A 90 -36.49 12.99 -0.26
N VAL A 91 -36.03 14.18 -0.66
CA VAL A 91 -36.90 15.28 -1.12
C VAL A 91 -37.65 14.85 -2.38
N ARG A 92 -36.98 14.25 -3.37
CA ARG A 92 -37.61 13.74 -4.59
C ARG A 92 -38.68 12.70 -4.28
N LYS A 93 -38.39 11.74 -3.40
CA LYS A 93 -39.37 10.72 -2.97
C LYS A 93 -40.59 11.35 -2.29
N LYS A 94 -40.40 12.36 -1.44
CA LYS A 94 -41.50 13.06 -0.75
C LYS A 94 -42.35 13.89 -1.72
N LEU A 95 -41.71 14.58 -2.67
CA LEU A 95 -42.44 15.31 -3.71
C LEU A 95 -43.29 14.36 -4.56
N GLN A 96 -42.72 13.21 -4.95
CA GLN A 96 -43.44 12.21 -5.72
C GLN A 96 -44.64 11.62 -4.95
N SER A 97 -44.54 11.42 -3.64
CA SER A 97 -45.69 10.95 -2.85
C SER A 97 -46.81 11.98 -2.78
N LEU A 98 -46.47 13.26 -2.58
CA LEU A 98 -47.45 14.35 -2.50
C LEU A 98 -48.20 14.54 -3.83
N LEU A 99 -47.46 14.57 -4.96
CA LEU A 99 -48.06 14.67 -6.29
C LEU A 99 -49.00 13.50 -6.60
N ARG A 100 -48.72 12.31 -6.07
CA ARG A 100 -49.56 11.12 -6.24
C ARG A 100 -50.81 11.13 -5.35
N GLU A 101 -50.81 11.91 -4.26
CA GLU A 101 -51.96 12.13 -3.38
C GLU A 101 -52.92 13.17 -3.96
N ASP A 102 -52.43 14.22 -4.64
CA ASP A 102 -53.25 15.25 -5.29
C ASP A 102 -53.97 14.78 -6.57
N GLU A 103 -53.51 13.69 -7.20
CA GLU A 103 -54.13 13.10 -8.40
C GLU A 103 -55.28 12.11 -8.11
N LYS A 104 -55.65 11.90 -6.84
CA LYS A 104 -56.74 11.01 -6.39
C LYS A 104 -57.94 11.76 -5.86
#